data_AF-A0A661FRW7-F1
#
_entry.id   AF-A0A661FRW7-F1
#
_cell.length_a   1.000
_cell.length_b   1.000
_cell.length_c   1.000
_cell.angle_alpha   90.00
_cell.angle_beta   90.00
_cell.angle_gamma   90.00
#
_symmetry.space_group_name_H-M   'P 1'
#
loop_
_entity.id
_entity.type
_entity.pdbx_description
1 polymer ?
#
loop_
_entity_poly.entity_id
_entity_poly.type
_entity_poly.pdbx_seq_one_letter_code
_entity_poly.pdbx_strand_id
1 'polypeptide(L)'
;MAPACARQCPGRLRFVGFLEDQDGPIHKLVNEWKVALPLHPEFGTEPNVFYIPPILPPTFDEEGRFSDEPRIPTEYLRYLFGPEVDSALITIMEEMERKKEGKASELMDLLIARDWKSLFNIKNVKATGEGLDHRPLLD
;
A
#
# COMPACT_ATOMS: atom_id res chain seq x y z
N MET A 1 -14.78 8.38 -12.75
CA MET A 1 -13.64 8.08 -13.66
C MET A 1 -12.35 8.29 -12.90
N ALA A 2 -11.39 7.37 -12.99
CA ALA A 2 -10.09 7.56 -12.35
C ALA A 2 -9.29 8.72 -12.99
N PRO A 3 -8.55 9.54 -12.21
CA PRO A 3 -7.60 10.53 -12.72
C PRO A 3 -6.51 9.88 -13.57
N ALA A 4 -5.94 10.63 -14.51
CA ALA A 4 -4.88 10.15 -15.42
C ALA A 4 -3.67 9.59 -14.65
N CYS A 5 -3.22 10.28 -13.60
CA CYS A 5 -2.10 9.84 -12.76
C CYS A 5 -2.33 8.50 -12.05
N ALA A 6 -3.60 8.14 -11.77
CA ALA A 6 -3.95 6.87 -11.16
C ALA A 6 -4.20 5.79 -12.22
N ARG A 7 -4.94 6.12 -13.28
CA ARG A 7 -5.24 5.21 -14.39
C ARG A 7 -3.98 4.77 -15.15
N GLN A 8 -3.01 5.65 -15.30
CA GLN A 8 -1.80 5.39 -16.05
C GLN A 8 -0.63 4.98 -15.18
N CYS A 9 -0.85 4.70 -13.88
CA CYS A 9 0.22 4.29 -12.97
C CYS A 9 0.69 2.86 -13.31
N PRO A 10 1.89 2.67 -13.92
CA PRO A 10 2.35 1.34 -14.30
C PRO A 10 2.66 0.48 -13.07
N GLY A 11 3.08 1.11 -11.98
CA GLY A 11 3.37 0.45 -10.70
C GLY A 11 2.13 0.06 -9.90
N ARG A 12 0.92 0.42 -10.35
CA ARG A 12 -0.36 0.11 -9.67
C ARG A 12 -0.42 0.60 -8.21
N LEU A 13 0.27 1.70 -7.92
CA LEU A 13 0.43 2.25 -6.57
C LEU A 13 -0.70 3.21 -6.17
N ARG A 14 -1.58 3.57 -7.11
CA ARG A 14 -2.56 4.65 -6.94
C ARG A 14 -3.96 4.09 -6.77
N PHE A 15 -4.53 4.32 -5.60
CA PHE A 15 -5.90 4.00 -5.23
C PHE A 15 -6.71 5.29 -5.28
N VAL A 16 -7.91 5.24 -5.84
CA VAL A 16 -8.80 6.41 -5.90
C VAL A 16 -10.23 5.95 -5.64
N GLY A 17 -10.85 6.53 -4.62
CA GLY A 17 -12.21 6.24 -4.20
C GLY A 17 -12.72 7.31 -3.24
N PHE A 18 -13.93 7.12 -2.74
CA PHE A 18 -14.53 7.97 -1.71
C PHE A 18 -14.11 7.49 -0.33
N LEU A 19 -13.80 8.41 0.59
CA LEU A 19 -13.38 8.06 1.94
C LEU A 19 -14.57 7.55 2.77
N GLU A 20 -15.79 7.95 2.41
CA GLU A 20 -17.04 7.57 3.09
C GLU A 20 -17.53 6.17 2.70
N ASP A 21 -17.00 5.59 1.62
CA ASP A 21 -17.32 4.23 1.18
C ASP A 21 -16.62 3.21 2.08
N GLN A 22 -17.34 2.74 3.12
CA GLN A 22 -16.78 1.85 4.15
C GLN A 22 -16.23 0.54 3.59
N ASP A 23 -16.83 0.03 2.51
CA ASP A 23 -16.37 -1.19 1.84
C ASP A 23 -15.17 -0.91 0.90
N GLY A 24 -14.88 0.37 0.64
CA GLY A 24 -13.89 0.84 -0.31
C GLY A 24 -12.44 0.77 0.20
N PRO A 25 -11.45 0.62 -0.70
CA PRO A 25 -10.05 0.47 -0.33
C PRO A 25 -9.50 1.69 0.43
N ILE A 26 -9.97 2.90 0.11
CA ILE A 26 -9.49 4.13 0.75
C ILE A 26 -9.93 4.18 2.21
N HIS A 27 -11.21 3.88 2.49
CA HIS A 27 -11.72 3.84 3.85
C HIS A 27 -10.97 2.81 4.69
N LYS A 28 -10.81 1.60 4.16
CA LYS A 28 -10.08 0.52 4.85
C LYS A 28 -8.65 0.94 5.18
N LEU A 29 -7.90 1.52 4.24
CA LEU A 29 -6.50 1.91 4.46
C LEU A 29 -6.33 3.07 5.44
N VAL A 30 -7.24 4.05 5.41
CA VAL A 30 -7.14 5.29 6.22
C VAL A 30 -7.77 5.09 7.60
N ASN A 31 -8.98 4.55 7.67
CA ASN A 31 -9.79 4.53 8.90
C ASN A 31 -9.70 3.21 9.67
N GLU A 32 -9.69 2.06 8.97
CA GLU A 32 -9.67 0.75 9.62
C GLU A 32 -8.25 0.31 9.96
N TRP A 33 -7.40 0.15 8.94
CA TRP A 33 -6.02 -0.30 9.08
C TRP A 33 -5.08 0.81 9.57
N LYS A 34 -5.43 2.08 9.34
CA LYS A 34 -4.64 3.27 9.76
C LYS A 34 -3.20 3.25 9.26
N VAL A 35 -3.00 2.75 8.04
CA VAL A 35 -1.68 2.65 7.41
C VAL A 35 -1.43 3.72 6.35
N ALA A 36 -2.49 4.40 5.89
CA ALA A 36 -2.40 5.49 4.93
C ALA A 36 -2.54 6.84 5.65
N LEU A 37 -1.45 7.60 5.68
CA LEU A 37 -1.28 8.80 6.50
C LEU A 37 -1.26 10.08 5.64
N PRO A 38 -1.78 11.22 6.15
CA PRO A 38 -1.70 12.49 5.45
C PRO A 38 -0.24 12.99 5.35
N LEU A 39 0.09 13.71 4.28
CA LEU A 39 1.37 14.41 4.16
C LEU A 39 1.29 15.77 4.85
N HIS A 40 2.26 16.08 5.71
CA HIS A 40 2.37 17.32 6.47
C HIS A 40 1.07 17.71 7.20
N PRO A 41 0.57 16.86 8.13
CA PRO A 41 -0.65 17.16 8.88
C PRO A 41 -0.59 18.47 9.68
N GLU A 42 0.60 18.91 10.09
CA GLU A 42 0.85 20.15 10.83
C GLU A 42 0.46 21.42 10.06
N PHE A 43 0.26 21.34 8.73
CA PHE A 43 -0.23 22.47 7.93
C PHE A 43 -1.72 22.75 8.15
N GLY A 44 -2.46 21.85 8.81
CA GLY A 44 -3.87 22.08 9.19
C GLY A 44 -4.83 22.18 8.01
N THR A 45 -4.47 21.62 6.86
CA THR A 45 -5.30 21.65 5.63
C THR A 45 -6.22 20.45 5.49
N GLU A 46 -6.07 19.44 6.35
CA GLU A 46 -6.82 18.17 6.32
C GLU A 46 -6.79 17.52 4.91
N PRO A 47 -5.60 17.16 4.39
CA PRO A 47 -5.47 16.71 3.01
C PRO A 47 -6.20 15.39 2.74
N ASN A 48 -6.78 15.25 1.55
CA ASN A 48 -7.45 14.01 1.11
C ASN A 48 -6.56 13.12 0.23
N VAL A 49 -5.23 13.30 0.29
CA VAL A 49 -4.26 12.41 -0.33
C VAL A 49 -3.42 11.80 0.79
N PHE A 50 -3.40 10.48 0.83
CA PHE A 50 -2.75 9.70 1.87
C PHE A 50 -1.61 8.86 1.29
N TYR A 51 -0.61 8.60 2.12
CA TYR A 51 0.60 7.88 1.78
C TYR A 51 0.79 6.72 2.74
N ILE A 52 1.13 5.57 2.19
CA ILE A 52 1.57 4.42 2.99
C ILE A 52 3.09 4.54 3.14
N PRO A 53 3.63 4.62 4.37
CA PRO A 53 5.07 4.71 4.60
C PRO A 53 5.81 3.53 3.95
N PRO A 54 6.99 3.76 3.34
CA PRO A 54 7.72 2.70 2.65
C PRO A 54 8.40 1.74 3.63
N ILE A 55 8.36 0.45 3.32
CA ILE A 55 9.23 -0.56 3.92
C ILE A 55 10.31 -0.89 2.90
N LEU A 56 11.56 -0.61 3.24
CA LEU A 56 12.71 -0.83 2.37
C LEU A 56 13.63 -1.91 2.95
N PRO A 57 14.40 -2.61 2.09
CA PRO A 57 15.44 -3.50 2.54
C PRO A 57 16.47 -2.76 3.42
N PRO A 58 17.08 -3.48 4.38
CA PRO A 58 18.13 -2.93 5.23
C PRO A 58 19.28 -2.33 4.42
N THR A 59 20.04 -1.47 5.09
CA THR A 59 21.29 -0.94 4.55
C THR A 59 22.42 -1.96 4.71
N PHE A 60 23.61 -1.60 4.21
CA PHE A 60 24.81 -2.38 4.42
C PHE A 60 25.76 -1.63 5.37
N ASP A 61 26.42 -2.36 6.27
CA ASP A 61 27.51 -1.82 7.09
C ASP A 61 28.81 -1.66 6.25
N GLU A 62 29.87 -1.14 6.86
CA GLU A 62 31.15 -0.91 6.19
C GLU A 62 31.78 -2.21 5.66
N GLU A 63 31.43 -3.36 6.24
CA GLU A 63 31.86 -4.69 5.82
C GLU A 63 30.93 -5.34 4.79
N GLY A 64 29.86 -4.66 4.36
CA GLY A 64 28.91 -5.15 3.37
C GLY A 64 27.89 -6.17 3.91
N ARG A 65 27.72 -6.29 5.22
CA ARG A 65 26.67 -7.11 5.86
C ARG A 65 25.39 -6.29 6.03
N PHE A 66 24.26 -6.95 6.25
CA PHE A 66 23.02 -6.24 6.55
C PHE A 66 23.14 -5.46 7.86
N SER A 67 22.80 -4.18 7.81
CA SER A 67 22.70 -3.31 8.97
C SER A 67 21.28 -3.37 9.55
N ASP A 68 21.20 -3.24 10.87
CA ASP A 68 19.93 -3.08 11.59
C ASP A 68 19.34 -1.67 11.43
N GLU A 69 20.10 -0.73 10.86
CA GLU A 69 19.64 0.63 10.62
C GLU A 69 18.68 0.71 9.42
N PRO A 70 17.52 1.36 9.59
CA PRO A 70 16.57 1.53 8.51
C PRO A 70 17.17 2.42 7.42
N ARG A 71 16.93 2.04 6.15
CA ARG A 71 17.42 2.79 4.98
C ARG A 71 16.88 4.21 4.91
N ILE A 72 15.68 4.43 5.41
CA ILE A 72 15.11 5.76 5.59
C ILE A 72 15.01 5.99 7.10
N PRO A 73 15.61 7.05 7.64
CA PRO A 73 15.47 7.38 9.06
C PRO A 73 13.99 7.54 9.43
N THR A 74 13.56 6.87 10.50
CA THR A 74 12.16 6.91 10.93
C THR A 74 11.72 8.33 11.31
N GLU A 75 12.63 9.13 11.84
CA GLU A 75 12.45 10.54 12.18
C GLU A 75 12.07 11.37 10.94
N TYR A 76 12.62 11.03 9.78
CA TYR A 76 12.25 11.68 8.53
C TYR A 76 10.83 11.31 8.10
N LEU A 77 10.42 10.04 8.28
CA LEU A 77 9.05 9.63 8.02
C LEU A 77 8.07 10.31 8.98
N ARG A 78 8.40 10.41 10.27
CA ARG A 78 7.60 11.16 11.26
C ARG A 78 7.47 12.64 10.90
N TYR A 79 8.54 13.25 10.40
CA TYR A 79 8.50 14.62 9.89
C TYR A 79 7.52 14.78 8.72
N LEU A 80 7.42 13.78 7.83
CA LEU A 80 6.52 13.84 6.67
C LEU A 80 5.06 13.53 7.01
N PHE A 81 4.81 12.54 7.87
CA PHE A 81 3.48 11.94 8.02
C PHE A 81 2.92 11.99 9.44
N GLY A 82 3.69 12.52 10.40
CA GLY A 82 3.29 12.59 11.80
C GLY A 82 3.70 11.38 12.64
N PRO A 83 3.35 11.38 13.95
CA PRO A 83 3.74 10.34 14.89
C PRO A 83 3.12 8.97 14.61
N GLU A 84 2.01 8.90 13.87
CA GLU A 84 1.30 7.64 13.55
C GLU A 84 2.08 6.70 12.62
N VAL A 85 3.19 7.17 12.04
CA VAL A 85 4.11 6.37 11.22
C VAL A 85 4.55 5.10 11.91
N ASP A 86 4.90 5.18 13.19
CA ASP A 86 5.42 4.03 13.93
C ASP A 86 4.37 2.90 13.98
N SER A 87 3.12 3.23 14.31
CA SER A 87 2.02 2.26 14.30
C SER A 87 1.71 1.72 12.91
N ALA A 88 1.72 2.58 11.87
CA ALA A 88 1.46 2.16 10.51
C ALA A 88 2.52 1.15 10.03
N LEU A 89 3.80 1.43 10.28
CA LEU A 89 4.90 0.53 9.91
C LEU A 89 4.77 -0.83 10.63
N ILE A 90 4.47 -0.83 11.93
CA ILE A 90 4.27 -2.07 12.70
C ILE A 90 3.15 -2.91 12.08
N THR A 91 1.97 -2.31 11.84
CA THR A 91 0.83 -3.01 11.25
C THR A 91 1.15 -3.61 9.88
N ILE A 92 1.84 -2.86 9.01
CA ILE A 92 2.22 -3.36 7.68
C ILE A 92 3.20 -4.53 7.83
N MET A 93 4.22 -4.41 8.69
CA MET A 93 5.22 -5.47 8.91
C MET A 93 4.61 -6.75 9.46
N GLU A 94 3.68 -6.66 10.42
CA GLU A 94 2.96 -7.80 10.97
C GLU A 94 2.13 -8.51 9.90
N GLU A 95 1.39 -7.76 9.09
CA GLU A 95 0.58 -8.32 8.00
C GLU A 95 1.44 -8.92 6.88
N MET A 96 2.61 -8.33 6.59
CA MET A 96 3.60 -8.90 5.68
C MET A 96 4.12 -10.25 6.18
N GLU A 97 4.49 -10.36 7.47
CA GLU A 97 4.98 -11.62 8.03
C GLU A 97 3.87 -12.68 8.05
N ARG A 98 2.63 -12.33 8.43
CA ARG A 98 1.49 -13.24 8.33
C ARG A 98 1.32 -13.78 6.91
N LYS A 99 1.40 -12.91 5.89
CA LYS A 99 1.28 -13.33 4.49
C LYS A 99 2.43 -14.22 4.04
N LYS A 100 3.65 -13.95 4.51
CA LYS A 100 4.86 -14.75 4.26
C LYS A 100 4.76 -16.15 4.87
N GLU A 101 4.13 -16.27 6.05
CA GLU A 101 3.78 -17.55 6.67
C GLU A 101 2.62 -18.29 5.95
N GLY A 102 2.10 -17.73 4.86
CA GLY A 102 0.99 -18.31 4.08
C GLY A 102 -0.40 -18.04 4.67
N LYS A 103 -0.52 -17.23 5.73
CA LYS A 103 -1.81 -16.85 6.32
C LYS A 103 -2.51 -15.78 5.47
N ALA A 104 -3.83 -15.70 5.58
CA ALA A 104 -4.60 -14.64 4.96
C ALA A 104 -4.28 -13.28 5.61
N SER A 105 -4.20 -12.24 4.78
CA SER A 105 -4.01 -10.84 5.18
C SER A 105 -4.79 -9.97 4.20
N GLU A 106 -5.90 -9.40 4.67
CA GLU A 106 -6.73 -8.51 3.86
C GLU A 106 -5.94 -7.26 3.47
N LEU A 107 -5.15 -6.69 4.39
CA LEU A 107 -4.29 -5.55 4.10
C LEU A 107 -3.33 -5.86 2.95
N MET A 108 -2.62 -7.00 3.00
CA MET A 108 -1.70 -7.36 1.91
C MET A 108 -2.44 -7.62 0.60
N ASP A 109 -3.60 -8.27 0.63
CA ASP A 109 -4.38 -8.49 -0.59
C ASP A 109 -4.87 -7.17 -1.21
N LEU A 110 -5.20 -6.18 -0.37
CA LEU A 110 -5.54 -4.82 -0.79
C LEU A 110 -4.36 -4.10 -1.44
N LEU A 111 -3.18 -4.14 -0.81
CA LEU A 111 -1.98 -3.45 -1.30
C LEU A 111 -1.37 -4.08 -2.55
N ILE A 112 -1.44 -5.41 -2.68
CA ILE A 112 -1.01 -6.12 -3.91
C ILE A 112 -1.97 -5.81 -5.07
N ALA A 113 -3.24 -5.51 -4.76
CA ALA A 113 -4.23 -5.03 -5.71
C ALA A 113 -4.36 -5.90 -6.98
N ARG A 114 -4.41 -7.24 -6.84
CA ARG A 114 -4.35 -8.21 -7.96
C ARG A 114 -5.31 -7.90 -9.11
N ASP A 115 -6.53 -7.44 -8.81
CA ASP A 115 -7.46 -6.87 -9.79
C ASP A 115 -7.48 -5.33 -9.71
N TRP A 116 -6.53 -4.69 -10.40
CA TRP A 116 -6.38 -3.23 -10.40
C TRP A 116 -7.61 -2.49 -10.98
N LYS A 117 -8.43 -3.13 -11.83
CA LYS A 117 -9.61 -2.47 -12.41
C LYS A 117 -10.71 -2.27 -11.37
N SER A 118 -10.82 -3.19 -10.42
CA SER A 118 -11.77 -3.10 -9.32
C SER A 118 -11.52 -1.88 -8.43
N LEU A 119 -10.26 -1.42 -8.30
CA LEU A 119 -9.89 -0.26 -7.48
C LEU A 119 -10.54 1.06 -7.89
N PHE A 120 -11.06 1.16 -9.12
CA PHE A 120 -11.67 2.38 -9.64
C PHE A 120 -13.17 2.23 -9.91
N ASN A 121 -13.78 1.12 -9.46
CA ASN A 121 -15.16 0.76 -9.74
C ASN A 121 -15.50 0.89 -11.25
N ILE A 122 -14.53 0.58 -12.13
CA ILE A 122 -14.72 0.63 -13.58
C ILE A 122 -15.55 -0.60 -13.98
N LYS A 123 -16.88 -0.45 -14.00
CA LYS A 123 -17.79 -1.49 -14.49
C LYS A 123 -17.61 -1.68 -16.01
N ASN A 124 -17.53 -2.93 -16.44
CA ASN A 124 -17.56 -3.40 -17.84
C ASN A 124 -16.39 -2.98 -18.75
N VAL A 125 -15.21 -3.56 -18.52
CA VAL A 125 -14.34 -3.95 -19.64
C VAL A 125 -14.07 -5.45 -19.48
N LYS A 126 -14.77 -6.29 -20.26
CA LYS A 126 -14.43 -7.71 -20.39
C LYS A 126 -12.95 -7.77 -20.80
N ALA A 127 -12.07 -8.07 -19.87
CA ALA A 127 -10.80 -8.68 -20.23
C ALA A 127 -11.19 -10.06 -20.75
N THR A 128 -11.10 -10.26 -22.06
CA THR A 128 -11.28 -11.57 -22.67
C THR A 128 -10.31 -12.53 -22.00
N GLY A 129 -10.83 -13.42 -21.17
CA GLY A 129 -10.03 -14.31 -20.34
C GLY A 129 -10.89 -15.13 -19.38
N GLU A 130 -12.05 -15.60 -19.83
CA GLU A 130 -12.59 -16.83 -19.24
C GLU A 130 -11.61 -17.95 -19.61
N GLY A 131 -10.99 -18.56 -18.59
CA GLY A 131 -10.25 -19.81 -18.75
C GLY A 131 -8.72 -19.73 -18.82
N LEU A 132 -8.06 -19.03 -17.90
CA LEU A 132 -6.63 -19.25 -17.67
C LEU A 132 -6.41 -20.01 -16.35
N ASP A 133 -6.28 -21.32 -16.51
CA ASP A 133 -5.67 -22.25 -15.56
C ASP A 133 -4.26 -21.74 -15.18
N HIS A 134 -4.05 -21.45 -13.90
CA HIS A 134 -2.80 -20.90 -13.36
C HIS A 134 -1.79 -21.98 -12.95
N ARG A 135 -1.67 -23.06 -13.73
CA ARG A 135 -0.54 -23.98 -13.58
C ARG A 135 0.71 -23.36 -14.22
N PRO A 136 1.86 -23.35 -13.52
CA PRO A 136 3.10 -22.82 -14.09
C PRO A 136 3.55 -23.73 -15.24
N LEU A 137 3.77 -23.14 -16.41
CA LEU A 137 4.47 -23.78 -17.52
C LEU A 137 5.95 -23.91 -17.12
N LEU A 138 6.31 -25.10 -16.65
CA LEU A 138 7.69 -25.57 -16.56
C LEU A 138 7.83 -26.63 -17.66
N ASP A 139 8.63 -26.33 -18.68
CA ASP A 139 9.41 -27.31 -19.43
C ASP A 139 10.88 -27.15 -19.03
#